data_AF-A0A497E5C7-F1
#
_entry.id   AF-A0A497E5C7-F1
#
_cell.length_a   1.000
_cell.length_b   1.000
_cell.length_c   1.000
_cell.angle_alpha   90.00
_cell.angle_beta   90.00
_cell.angle_gamma   90.00
#
_symmetry.space_group_name_H-M   'P 1'
#
loop_
_entity.id
_entity.type
_entity.pdbx_description
1 polymer ?
#
loop_
_entity_poly.entity_id
_entity_poly.type
_entity_poly.pdbx_seq_one_letter_code
_entity_poly.pdbx_strand_id
1 'polypeptide(L)'
;MKTIKVNEQSIEFYEEKDVISLFDKLLQAAGKRGVPEKVIEKAKKRVLKLTRKGQKKIDKGKPDPSLLRDLRNTIKRLEDITRDPSSYTGNVIEEILKAL
;
A
#
# COMPACT_ATOMS: atom_id res chain seq x y z
N MET A 1 -2.49 -0.50 11.92
CA MET A 1 -1.36 0.45 11.76
C MET A 1 -0.64 0.60 13.10
N LYS A 2 0.69 0.74 13.08
CA LYS A 2 1.52 1.05 14.26
C LYS A 2 2.59 2.11 13.91
N THR A 3 3.09 2.81 14.92
CA THR A 3 4.19 3.77 14.75
C THR A 3 5.52 3.12 15.10
N ILE A 4 6.49 3.20 14.18
CA ILE A 4 7.84 2.70 14.38
C ILE A 4 8.78 3.88 14.58
N LYS A 5 9.52 3.87 15.70
CA LYS A 5 10.59 4.85 15.94
C LYS A 5 11.87 4.37 15.25
N VAL A 6 12.43 5.19 14.37
CA VAL A 6 13.70 4.96 13.68
C VAL A 6 14.51 6.24 13.75
N ASN A 7 15.67 6.23 14.42
CA ASN A 7 16.57 7.40 14.53
C ASN A 7 15.82 8.72 14.85
N GLU A 8 15.09 8.73 15.97
CA GLU A 8 14.30 9.88 16.45
C GLU A 8 13.08 10.27 15.59
N GLN A 9 12.82 9.55 14.50
CA GLN A 9 11.66 9.77 13.63
C GLN A 9 10.59 8.71 13.84
N SER A 10 9.33 9.16 13.90
CA SER A 10 8.16 8.30 13.97
C SER A 10 7.63 8.03 12.56
N ILE A 11 7.66 6.78 12.12
CA ILE A 11 7.16 6.34 10.81
C ILE A 11 5.93 5.43 11.02
N GLU A 12 4.82 5.80 10.40
CA GLU A 12 3.62 4.96 10.37
C GLU A 12 3.87 3.71 9.50
N PHE A 13 3.69 2.54 10.10
CA PHE A 13 3.78 1.26 9.44
C PHE A 13 2.42 0.56 9.45
N TYR A 14 1.98 0.17 8.26
CA TYR A 14 0.76 -0.60 8.07
C TYR A 14 1.12 -2.08 8.05
N GLU A 15 0.43 -2.84 8.88
CA GLU A 15 0.62 -4.28 8.99
C GLU A 15 -0.06 -4.99 7.81
N GLU A 16 0.22 -6.28 7.63
CA GLU A 16 -0.38 -7.04 6.52
C GLU A 16 -1.90 -7.00 6.53
N LYS A 17 -2.53 -7.09 7.69
CA LYS A 17 -4.00 -7.00 7.83
C LYS A 17 -4.55 -5.66 7.31
N ASP A 18 -3.81 -4.57 7.53
CA ASP A 18 -4.21 -3.23 7.09
C ASP A 18 -4.14 -3.15 5.56
N VAL A 19 -3.05 -3.69 4.98
CA VAL A 19 -2.85 -3.78 3.53
C VAL A 19 -3.93 -4.65 2.88
N ILE A 20 -4.26 -5.81 3.47
CA ILE A 20 -5.31 -6.69 2.96
C ILE A 20 -6.64 -5.95 2.91
N SER A 21 -7.05 -5.33 4.03
CA SER A 21 -8.30 -4.57 4.10
C SER A 21 -8.35 -3.42 3.09
N LEU A 22 -7.23 -2.72 2.88
CA LEU A 22 -7.13 -1.68 1.87
C LEU A 22 -7.32 -2.21 0.46
N PHE A 23 -6.68 -3.32 0.11
CA PHE A 23 -6.82 -3.91 -1.22
C PHE A 23 -8.22 -4.46 -1.49
N ASP A 24 -8.94 -4.91 -0.45
CA ASP A 24 -10.32 -5.36 -0.61
C ASP A 24 -11.25 -4.17 -0.90
N LYS A 25 -11.02 -3.01 -0.26
CA LYS A 25 -11.71 -1.75 -0.60
C LYS A 25 -11.33 -1.26 -2.00
N LEU A 26 -10.05 -1.36 -2.36
CA LEU A 26 -9.53 -0.97 -3.66
C LEU A 26 -10.12 -1.83 -4.78
N LEU A 27 -10.30 -3.13 -4.56
CA LEU A 27 -10.95 -4.01 -5.52
C LEU A 27 -12.37 -3.52 -5.84
N GLN A 28 -13.14 -3.11 -4.84
CA GLN A 28 -14.47 -2.55 -5.06
C GLN A 28 -14.43 -1.18 -5.75
N ALA A 29 -13.55 -0.28 -5.31
CA ALA A 29 -13.47 1.09 -5.84
C ALA A 29 -12.92 1.14 -7.27
N ALA A 30 -11.77 0.50 -7.50
CA ALA A 30 -11.10 0.45 -8.80
C ALA A 30 -11.79 -0.51 -9.78
N GLY A 31 -12.36 -1.62 -9.30
CA GLY A 31 -13.13 -2.53 -10.14
C GLY A 31 -14.34 -1.85 -10.79
N LYS A 32 -15.07 -1.01 -10.04
CA LYS A 32 -16.17 -0.16 -10.58
C LYS A 32 -15.69 0.83 -11.64
N ARG A 33 -14.39 1.10 -11.72
CA ARG A 33 -13.76 2.00 -12.71
C ARG A 33 -13.18 1.27 -13.91
N GLY A 34 -13.40 -0.05 -14.01
CA GLY A 34 -12.91 -0.86 -15.13
C GLY A 34 -11.46 -1.32 -14.99
N VAL A 35 -10.83 -1.14 -13.82
CA VAL A 35 -9.49 -1.65 -13.58
C VAL A 35 -9.55 -3.18 -13.48
N PRO A 36 -8.73 -3.92 -14.25
CA PRO A 36 -8.75 -5.37 -14.20
C PRO A 36 -8.35 -5.89 -12.81
N GLU A 37 -9.14 -6.82 -12.27
CA GLU A 37 -8.87 -7.46 -10.97
C GLU A 37 -7.44 -8.02 -10.89
N LYS A 38 -6.96 -8.65 -11.96
CA LYS A 38 -5.59 -9.17 -12.07
C LYS A 38 -4.50 -8.13 -11.81
N VAL A 39 -4.72 -6.86 -12.21
CA VAL A 39 -3.79 -5.76 -11.94
C VAL A 39 -3.78 -5.43 -10.45
N ILE A 40 -4.97 -5.35 -9.84
CA ILE A 40 -5.16 -5.08 -8.42
C ILE A 40 -4.52 -6.19 -7.58
N GLU A 41 -4.74 -7.46 -7.93
CA GLU A 41 -4.11 -8.61 -7.27
C GLU A 41 -2.58 -8.61 -7.37
N LYS A 42 -2.04 -8.23 -8.53
CA LYS A 42 -0.59 -8.15 -8.73
C LYS A 42 0.02 -7.07 -7.84
N ALA A 43 -0.62 -5.90 -7.76
CA ALA A 43 -0.25 -4.84 -6.83
C ALA A 43 -0.36 -5.31 -5.37
N LYS A 44 -1.45 -6.00 -4.99
CA LYS A 44 -1.64 -6.58 -3.65
C LYS A 44 -0.47 -7.47 -3.25
N LYS A 45 -0.07 -8.40 -4.13
CA LYS A 45 1.07 -9.31 -3.89
C LYS A 45 2.39 -8.56 -3.72
N ARG A 46 2.65 -7.51 -4.52
CA ARG A 46 3.86 -6.69 -4.41
C ARG A 46 3.92 -5.93 -3.10
N VAL A 47 2.85 -5.21 -2.75
CA VAL A 47 2.77 -4.45 -1.50
C VAL A 47 2.88 -5.36 -0.29
N LEU A 48 2.17 -6.51 -0.26
CA LEU A 48 2.30 -7.48 0.83
C LEU A 48 3.73 -8.01 1.00
N LYS A 49 4.43 -8.31 -0.11
CA LYS A 49 5.83 -8.74 -0.06
C LYS A 49 6.73 -7.67 0.56
N LEU A 50 6.52 -6.40 0.21
CA LEU A 50 7.26 -5.28 0.79
C LEU A 50 6.91 -5.09 2.27
N THR A 51 5.64 -5.19 2.64
CA THR A 51 5.18 -5.12 4.04
C THR A 51 5.81 -6.22 4.89
N ARG A 52 5.83 -7.48 4.43
CA ARG A 52 6.53 -8.59 5.11
C ARG A 52 8.02 -8.31 5.27
N LYS A 53 8.66 -7.76 4.24
CA LYS A 53 10.08 -7.38 4.29
C LYS A 53 10.32 -6.28 5.33
N GLY A 54 9.45 -5.26 5.37
CA GLY A 54 9.47 -4.19 6.36
C GLY A 54 9.29 -4.72 7.79
N GLN A 55 8.27 -5.55 8.01
CA GLN A 55 8.01 -6.19 9.30
C GLN A 55 9.20 -7.03 9.76
N LYS A 56 9.76 -7.89 8.89
CA LYS A 56 10.95 -8.69 9.23
C LYS A 56 12.17 -7.84 9.60
N LYS A 57 12.33 -6.66 9.01
CA LYS A 57 13.40 -5.71 9.37
C LYS A 57 13.16 -5.06 10.73
N ILE A 58 11.90 -4.70 11.02
CA ILE A 58 11.46 -4.19 12.32
C ILE A 58 11.70 -5.24 13.41
N ASP A 59 11.29 -6.49 13.19
CA ASP A 59 11.42 -7.58 14.17
C ASP A 59 12.88 -7.91 14.49
N LYS A 60 13.78 -7.69 13.53
CA LYS A 60 15.23 -7.84 13.71
C LYS A 60 15.90 -6.64 14.39
N GLY A 61 15.14 -5.62 14.78
CA GLY A 61 15.68 -4.37 15.34
C GLY A 61 16.48 -3.52 14.35
N LYS A 62 16.34 -3.79 13.03
CA LYS A 62 17.03 -3.06 11.96
C LYS A 62 16.01 -2.46 10.99
N PRO A 63 15.10 -1.59 11.46
CA PRO A 63 14.10 -0.97 10.59
C PRO A 63 14.77 -0.13 9.51
N ASP A 64 14.26 -0.22 8.29
CA ASP A 64 14.76 0.52 7.13
C ASP A 64 13.85 1.73 6.88
N PRO A 65 14.25 2.95 7.27
CA PRO A 65 13.37 4.10 7.23
C PRO A 65 12.93 4.46 5.81
N SER A 66 13.78 4.22 4.79
CA SER A 66 13.41 4.47 3.39
C SER A 66 12.29 3.53 2.97
N LEU A 67 12.47 2.23 3.19
CA LEU A 67 11.46 1.22 2.87
C LEU A 67 10.12 1.50 3.57
N LEU A 68 10.16 1.88 4.84
CA LEU A 68 8.95 2.16 5.62
C LEU A 68 8.22 3.42 5.11
N ARG A 69 8.96 4.46 4.71
CA ARG A 69 8.39 5.68 4.11
C ARG A 69 7.78 5.40 2.75
N ASP A 70 8.45 4.65 1.90
CA ASP A 70 7.95 4.29 0.56
C ASP A 70 6.67 3.46 0.66
N LEU A 71 6.63 2.51 1.60
CA LEU A 71 5.42 1.74 1.92
C LEU A 71 4.29 2.64 2.39
N ARG A 72 4.56 3.57 3.31
CA ARG A 72 3.56 4.53 3.78
C ARG A 72 3.02 5.38 2.64
N ASN A 73 3.88 5.92 1.80
CA ASN A 73 3.49 6.76 0.67
C ASN A 73 2.66 5.97 -0.35
N THR A 74 3.06 4.73 -0.65
CA THR A 74 2.29 3.81 -1.48
C THR A 74 0.89 3.60 -0.92
N ILE A 75 0.80 3.28 0.37
CA ILE A 75 -0.47 3.01 1.04
C ILE A 75 -1.35 4.26 1.05
N LYS A 76 -0.81 5.44 1.36
CA LYS A 76 -1.58 6.69 1.30
C LYS A 76 -2.16 6.98 -0.08
N ARG A 77 -1.39 6.70 -1.13
CA ARG A 77 -1.87 6.87 -2.51
C ARG A 77 -3.00 5.90 -2.83
N LEU A 78 -2.91 4.65 -2.35
CA LEU A 78 -3.98 3.67 -2.49
C LEU A 78 -5.22 4.06 -1.66
N GLU A 79 -5.03 4.54 -0.43
CA GLU A 79 -6.12 5.07 0.41
C GLU A 79 -6.85 6.22 -0.27
N ASP A 80 -6.12 7.12 -0.92
CA ASP A 80 -6.70 8.23 -1.66
C ASP A 80 -7.60 7.77 -2.82
N ILE A 81 -7.13 6.77 -3.60
CA ILE A 81 -7.95 6.13 -4.65
C ILE A 81 -9.20 5.48 -4.07
N THR A 82 -9.12 4.85 -2.89
CA THR A 82 -10.30 4.23 -2.26
C THR A 82 -11.28 5.25 -1.69
N ARG A 83 -10.78 6.39 -1.22
CA ARG A 83 -11.58 7.45 -0.60
C ARG A 83 -12.32 8.28 -1.64
N ASP A 84 -11.65 8.62 -2.73
CA ASP A 84 -12.22 9.39 -3.82
C ASP A 84 -11.89 8.79 -5.18
N PRO A 85 -12.48 7.63 -5.53
CA PRO A 85 -12.27 7.00 -6.82
C PRO A 85 -12.80 7.85 -7.98
N SER A 86 -13.63 8.86 -7.71
CA SER A 86 -14.17 9.79 -8.71
C SER A 86 -13.14 10.71 -9.31
N SER A 87 -12.14 11.09 -8.52
CA SER A 87 -11.02 11.90 -8.96
C SER A 87 -10.03 11.15 -9.88
N TYR A 88 -10.22 9.84 -10.08
CA TYR A 88 -9.32 9.01 -10.89
C TYR A 88 -10.07 8.27 -12.01
N THR A 89 -9.48 8.27 -13.20
CA THR A 89 -9.93 7.40 -14.31
C THR A 89 -9.40 5.98 -14.11
N GLY A 90 -10.09 4.98 -14.66
CA GLY A 90 -9.64 3.58 -14.60
C GLY A 90 -8.20 3.40 -15.09
N ASN A 91 -7.85 4.04 -16.22
CA ASN A 91 -6.50 3.99 -16.78
C ASN A 91 -5.45 4.57 -15.81
N VAL A 92 -5.73 5.71 -15.18
CA VAL A 92 -4.81 6.33 -14.21
C VAL A 92 -4.61 5.42 -13.00
N ILE A 93 -5.69 4.83 -12.47
CA ILE A 93 -5.58 3.86 -11.37
C ILE A 93 -4.73 2.65 -11.80
N GLU A 94 -4.95 2.13 -13.01
CA GLU A 94 -4.20 1.00 -13.54
C GLU A 94 -2.69 1.31 -13.68
N GLU A 95 -2.32 2.48 -14.18
CA GLU A 95 -0.92 2.91 -14.27
C GLU A 95 -0.28 3.04 -12.88
N ILE A 96 -1.00 3.62 -11.92
CA ILE A 96 -0.54 3.72 -10.53
C ILE A 96 -0.24 2.32 -9.98
N LEU A 97 -1.15 1.36 -10.17
CA LEU A 97 -1.00 0.00 -9.66
C LEU A 97 0.11 -0.78 -10.36
N LYS A 98 0.34 -0.53 -11.66
CA LYS A 98 1.45 -1.14 -12.40
C LYS A 98 2.82 -0.64 -11.94
N ALA A 99 2.89 0.60 -11.46
CA ALA A 99 4.11 1.26 -10.99
C ALA A 99 4.54 0.89 -9.56
N LEU A 100 3.70 0.19 -8.79
CA LEU A 100 4.03 -0.36 -7.46
C LEU A 100 4.90 -1.62 -7.56
#